data_AF-A0A7V9HSK4-F1
#
_entry.id   AF-A0A7V9HSK4-F1
#
_cell.length_a   1.000
_cell.length_b   1.000
_cell.length_c   1.000
_cell.angle_alpha   90.00
_cell.angle_beta   90.00
_cell.angle_gamma   90.00
#
_symmetry.space_group_name_H-M   'P 1'
#
loop_
_entity.id
_entity.type
_entity.pdbx_description
1 polymer ?
#
loop_
_entity_poly.entity_id
_entity_poly.type
_entity_poly.pdbx_seq_one_letter_code
_entity_poly.pdbx_strand_id
1 'polypeptide(L)'
;MSSKVLFRCHFCDASPDEETQKTLVGQLTLILFGTYVDADPGNWLTWHGRGIYGTTLYVCGEHRDTLKAYLRKHYGTVGPHPFAEEPHPEAWLRRETLKQTRRRRALMTYRTFDPGR
;
A
#
# COMPACT_ATOMS: atom_id res chain seq x y z
N MET A 1 -19.75 -11.51 15.76
CA MET A 1 -18.74 -10.76 16.55
C MET A 1 -18.14 -9.70 15.64
N SER A 2 -18.26 -8.42 16.01
CA SER A 2 -17.66 -7.33 15.24
C SER A 2 -16.17 -7.22 15.64
N SER A 3 -15.26 -7.44 14.70
CA SER A 3 -13.83 -7.21 14.90
C SER A 3 -13.48 -5.79 14.45
N LYS A 4 -12.90 -5.00 15.37
CA LYS A 4 -12.41 -3.64 15.06
C LYS A 4 -10.89 -3.66 14.92
N VAL A 5 -10.38 -3.13 13.82
CA VAL A 5 -8.94 -2.91 13.63
C VAL A 5 -8.52 -1.70 14.47
N LEU A 6 -7.49 -1.87 15.28
CA LEU A 6 -6.92 -0.81 16.11
C LEU A 6 -5.64 -0.31 15.46
N PHE A 7 -5.59 0.99 15.16
CA PHE A 7 -4.39 1.68 14.72
C PHE A 7 -3.83 2.51 15.87
N ARG A 8 -2.50 2.45 16.02
CA ARG A 8 -1.76 3.17 17.05
C ARG A 8 -0.50 3.77 16.44
N CYS A 9 -0.17 4.98 16.87
CA CYS A 9 1.09 5.58 16.50
C CYS A 9 2.24 4.75 17.09
N HIS A 10 3.21 4.39 16.25
CA HIS A 10 4.38 3.62 16.67
C HIS A 10 5.22 4.31 17.76
N PHE A 11 5.17 5.64 17.85
CA PHE A 11 6.01 6.42 18.75
C PHE A 11 5.31 6.84 20.05
N CYS A 12 4.04 7.27 19.97
CA CYS A 12 3.32 7.80 21.13
C CYS A 12 2.03 7.04 21.49
N ASP A 13 1.73 5.93 20.81
CA ASP A 13 0.51 5.13 20.98
C ASP A 13 -0.82 5.91 20.81
N ALA A 14 -0.77 7.13 20.27
CA ALA A 14 -1.96 7.91 19.92
C ALA A 14 -2.85 7.12 18.98
N SER A 15 -4.17 7.32 19.08
CA SER A 15 -5.16 6.73 18.17
C SER A 15 -5.69 7.75 17.18
N PRO A 16 -6.04 7.32 15.96
CA PRO A 16 -6.62 8.20 14.97
C PRO A 16 -8.05 8.57 15.37
N ASP A 17 -8.52 9.71 14.87
CA ASP A 17 -9.94 10.03 14.85
C ASP A 17 -10.72 9.07 13.93
N GLU A 18 -12.05 9.11 13.99
CA GLU A 18 -12.90 8.15 13.28
C GLU A 18 -12.77 8.25 11.75
N GLU A 19 -12.55 9.45 11.21
CA GLU A 19 -12.44 9.66 9.77
C GLU A 19 -11.08 9.14 9.26
N THR A 20 -10.01 9.50 9.95
CA THR A 20 -8.67 8.96 9.67
C THR A 20 -8.64 7.44 9.84
N GLN A 21 -9.37 6.89 10.82
CA GLN A 21 -9.50 5.45 10.99
C GLN A 21 -10.10 4.78 9.75
N LYS A 22 -11.11 5.38 9.11
CA LYS A 22 -11.69 4.84 7.86
C LYS A 22 -10.66 4.86 6.73
N THR A 23 -9.91 5.94 6.59
CA THR A 23 -8.82 6.04 5.60
C THR A 23 -7.76 4.96 5.81
N LEU A 24 -7.32 4.75 7.06
CA LEU A 24 -6.35 3.74 7.42
C LEU A 24 -6.86 2.30 7.17
N VAL A 25 -8.14 2.03 7.44
CA VAL A 25 -8.76 0.74 7.07
C VAL A 25 -8.71 0.53 5.55
N GLY A 26 -9.02 1.56 4.77
CA GLY A 26 -8.94 1.48 3.30
C GLY A 26 -7.55 1.09 2.80
N GLN A 27 -6.51 1.64 3.43
CA GLN A 27 -5.11 1.36 3.09
C GLN A 27 -4.67 -0.09 3.35
N LEU A 28 -5.37 -0.87 4.18
CA LEU A 28 -5.03 -2.27 4.42
C LEU A 28 -5.08 -3.13 3.15
N THR A 29 -5.94 -2.74 2.21
CA THR A 29 -6.13 -3.43 0.93
C THR A 29 -5.03 -3.10 -0.10
N LEU A 30 -4.21 -2.08 0.17
CA LEU A 30 -3.14 -1.67 -0.73
C LEU A 30 -2.00 -2.68 -0.70
N ILE A 31 -1.49 -2.98 -1.90
CA ILE A 31 -0.32 -3.83 -2.11
C ILE A 31 0.85 -2.92 -2.45
N LEU A 32 1.50 -2.41 -1.40
CA LEU A 32 2.65 -1.53 -1.48
C LEU A 32 3.83 -2.13 -0.70
N PHE A 33 5.04 -1.83 -1.15
CA PHE A 33 6.29 -2.28 -0.54
C PHE A 33 7.25 -1.11 -0.51
N GLY A 34 7.92 -0.91 0.62
CA GLY A 34 8.89 0.17 0.80
C GLY A 34 8.34 1.58 0.52
N THR A 35 7.03 1.83 0.69
CA THR A 35 6.38 3.10 0.34
C THR A 35 5.62 3.66 1.54
N TYR A 36 5.59 4.98 1.72
CA TYR A 36 4.68 5.61 2.68
C TYR A 36 3.46 6.25 2.01
N VAL A 37 2.31 6.23 2.69
CA VAL A 37 1.04 6.79 2.20
C VAL A 37 0.41 7.66 3.27
N ASP A 38 -0.15 8.79 2.85
CA ASP A 38 -0.86 9.72 3.71
C ASP A 38 -2.28 9.25 4.01
N ALA A 39 -2.71 9.42 5.26
CA ALA A 39 -4.05 9.18 5.72
C ALA A 39 -4.63 10.47 6.32
N ASP A 40 -5.49 11.12 5.52
CA ASP A 40 -6.24 12.31 5.90
C ASP A 40 -7.55 11.93 6.62
N PRO A 41 -8.13 12.86 7.42
CA PRO A 41 -7.70 14.24 7.68
C PRO A 41 -6.62 14.42 8.78
N GLY A 42 -6.36 13.40 9.59
CA GLY A 42 -5.46 13.49 10.75
C GLY A 42 -3.97 13.61 10.42
N ASN A 43 -3.62 13.76 9.13
CA ASN A 43 -2.25 13.78 8.62
C ASN A 43 -1.44 12.54 9.05
N TRP A 44 -2.09 11.38 9.19
CA TRP A 44 -1.37 10.16 9.54
C TRP A 44 -0.46 9.70 8.39
N LEU A 45 0.63 9.03 8.72
CA LEU A 45 1.56 8.46 7.75
C LEU A 45 1.67 6.95 7.99
N THR A 46 1.42 6.17 6.94
CA THR A 46 1.59 4.73 6.96
C THR A 46 2.85 4.37 6.18
N TRP A 47 3.82 3.71 6.79
CA TRP A 47 4.90 3.03 6.09
C TRP A 47 4.48 1.61 5.75
N HIS A 48 4.39 1.29 4.46
CA HIS A 48 4.21 -0.08 3.98
C HIS A 48 5.58 -0.72 3.78
N GLY A 49 6.20 -1.21 4.85
CA GLY A 49 7.43 -2.00 4.77
C GLY A 49 7.21 -3.23 3.89
N ARG A 50 6.64 -4.29 4.46
CA ARG A 50 6.39 -5.61 3.86
C ARG A 50 7.65 -6.25 3.24
N GLY A 51 7.72 -7.58 3.29
CA GLY A 51 8.87 -8.33 2.76
C GLY A 51 10.20 -7.85 3.37
N ILE A 52 11.15 -7.48 2.51
CA ILE A 52 12.51 -7.07 2.93
C ILE A 52 12.56 -5.72 3.68
N TYR A 53 11.50 -4.91 3.60
CA TYR A 53 11.42 -3.58 4.22
C TYR A 53 10.71 -3.59 5.59
N GLY A 54 10.54 -4.77 6.17
CA GLY A 54 10.06 -4.94 7.55
C GLY A 54 8.55 -4.78 7.72
N THR A 55 8.14 -4.40 8.93
CA THR A 55 6.73 -4.28 9.30
C THR A 55 6.08 -3.00 8.78
N THR A 56 4.76 -3.03 8.59
CA THR A 56 3.98 -1.81 8.38
C THR A 56 4.00 -0.97 9.66
N LEU A 57 4.24 0.33 9.54
CA LEU A 57 4.22 1.27 10.67
C LEU A 57 3.14 2.33 10.42
N TYR A 58 2.46 2.74 11.48
CA TYR A 58 1.47 3.81 11.46
C TYR A 58 1.93 4.92 12.41
N VAL A 59 1.90 6.17 11.97
CA VAL A 59 2.28 7.31 12.84
C VAL A 59 1.30 8.47 12.69
N CYS A 60 1.06 9.17 13.80
CA CYS A 60 0.26 10.38 13.80
C CYS A 60 1.00 11.54 13.12
N GLY A 61 0.26 12.63 12.85
CA GLY A 61 0.78 13.84 12.24
C GLY A 61 2.06 14.40 12.87
N GLU A 62 2.15 14.33 14.20
CA GLU A 62 3.29 14.85 14.96
C GLU A 62 4.59 14.05 14.75
N HIS A 63 4.47 12.73 14.49
CA HIS A 63 5.63 11.84 14.37
C HIS A 63 5.96 11.47 12.91
N ARG A 64 5.35 12.13 11.94
CA ARG A 64 5.59 11.89 10.50
C ARG A 64 7.06 12.06 10.14
N ASP A 65 7.66 13.16 10.57
CA ASP A 65 9.05 13.47 10.22
C ASP A 65 10.03 12.59 10.98
N THR A 66 9.68 12.18 12.20
CA THR A 66 10.41 11.16 12.96
C THR A 66 10.42 9.82 12.21
N LEU A 67 9.27 9.39 11.66
CA LEU A 67 9.21 8.19 10.82
C LEU A 67 10.09 8.35 9.58
N LYS A 68 9.99 9.47 8.86
CA LYS A 68 10.83 9.71 7.66
C LYS A 68 12.32 9.68 8.00
N ALA A 69 12.73 10.30 9.11
CA ALA A 69 14.12 10.28 9.57
C ALA A 69 14.58 8.86 9.94
N TYR A 70 13.74 8.10 10.65
CA TYR A 70 14.00 6.70 10.97
C TYR A 70 14.19 5.86 9.69
N LEU A 71 13.28 5.97 8.73
CA LEU A 71 13.35 5.22 7.47
C LEU A 71 14.57 5.60 6.64
N ARG A 72 14.94 6.89 6.58
CA ARG A 72 16.18 7.34 5.93
C ARG A 72 17.41 6.73 6.60
N LYS A 73 17.43 6.68 7.94
CA LYS A 73 18.53 6.07 8.69
C LYS A 73 18.62 4.55 8.47
N HIS A 74 17.49 3.86 8.41
CA HIS A 74 17.44 2.39 8.39
C HIS A 74 17.48 1.78 6.99
N TYR A 75 16.86 2.45 6.02
CA TYR A 75 16.75 1.98 4.63
C TYR A 75 17.49 2.85 3.63
N GLY A 76 18.00 4.03 4.02
CA GLY A 76 18.78 4.90 3.14
C GLY A 76 20.10 4.29 2.66
N THR A 77 20.56 3.21 3.28
CA THR A 77 21.79 2.47 2.92
C THR A 77 21.53 1.16 2.15
N VAL A 78 20.27 0.73 1.96
CA VAL A 78 19.93 -0.57 1.36
C VAL A 78 19.50 -0.38 -0.10
N GLY A 79 20.46 -0.44 -1.04
CA GLY A 79 20.19 -0.59 -2.48
C GLY A 79 19.40 0.56 -3.14
N PRO A 80 19.04 0.48 -4.43
CA PRO A 80 18.46 1.60 -5.18
C PRO A 80 17.25 2.15 -4.41
N HIS A 81 17.38 3.41 -4.01
CA HIS A 81 16.69 3.93 -2.84
C HIS A 81 15.16 3.84 -3.00
N PRO A 82 14.41 3.43 -1.95
CA PRO A 82 12.95 3.61 -1.92
C PRO A 82 12.53 5.08 -2.04
N PHE A 83 13.49 6.01 -1.94
CA PHE A 83 13.33 7.45 -2.12
C PHE A 83 13.81 8.00 -3.47
N ALA A 84 14.46 7.18 -4.32
CA ALA A 84 15.03 7.63 -5.61
C ALA A 84 14.26 7.11 -6.82
N GLU A 85 13.39 6.10 -6.66
CA GLU A 85 12.41 5.75 -7.68
C GLU A 85 11.09 6.50 -7.41
N GLU A 86 10.49 7.06 -8.47
CA GLU A 86 9.08 7.44 -8.44
C GLU A 86 8.26 6.31 -7.81
N PRO A 87 7.22 6.62 -7.00
CA PRO A 87 6.44 5.60 -6.30
C PRO A 87 6.07 4.50 -7.28
N HIS A 88 6.49 3.27 -6.99
CA HIS A 88 6.40 2.14 -7.91
C HIS A 88 5.07 2.19 -8.66
N PRO A 89 5.09 2.41 -9.98
CA PRO A 89 3.96 3.01 -10.67
C PRO A 89 2.93 1.94 -10.96
N GLU A 90 2.21 1.43 -9.96
CA GLU A 90 0.96 0.69 -10.18
C GLU A 90 1.14 -0.57 -11.08
N ALA A 91 2.39 -0.97 -11.32
CA ALA A 91 2.81 -1.73 -12.51
C ALA A 91 2.64 -3.23 -12.32
N TRP A 92 2.58 -3.68 -11.07
CA TRP A 92 2.27 -5.06 -10.73
C TRP A 92 0.77 -5.35 -10.84
N LEU A 93 -0.08 -4.46 -10.31
CA LEU A 93 -1.54 -4.57 -10.42
C LEU A 93 -2.01 -4.48 -11.88
N ARG A 94 -1.41 -3.60 -12.70
CA ARG A 94 -1.70 -3.52 -14.14
C ARG A 94 -1.22 -4.74 -14.93
N ARG A 95 -0.08 -5.36 -14.61
CA ARG A 95 0.39 -6.55 -15.34
C ARG A 95 -0.49 -7.77 -15.10
N GLU A 96 -1.02 -7.94 -13.90
CA GLU A 96 -1.85 -9.10 -13.57
C GLU A 96 -3.29 -8.93 -14.06
N THR A 97 -3.88 -7.74 -13.90
CA THR A 97 -5.19 -7.42 -14.49
C THR A 97 -5.16 -7.40 -16.03
N LEU A 98 -4.07 -6.94 -16.67
CA LEU A 98 -3.94 -7.03 -18.14
C LEU A 98 -3.76 -8.48 -18.62
N LYS A 99 -2.99 -9.31 -17.91
CA LYS A 99 -2.89 -10.75 -18.24
C LYS A 99 -4.23 -11.47 -18.05
N GLN A 100 -4.96 -11.18 -16.96
CA GLN A 100 -6.28 -11.77 -16.72
C GLN A 100 -7.33 -11.27 -17.72
N THR A 101 -7.32 -9.98 -18.07
CA THR A 101 -8.22 -9.39 -19.09
C THR A 101 -7.92 -9.94 -20.49
N ARG A 102 -6.64 -10.11 -20.86
CA ARG A 102 -6.25 -10.77 -22.12
C ARG A 102 -6.66 -12.24 -22.16
N ARG A 103 -6.50 -12.99 -21.07
CA ARG A 103 -6.97 -14.39 -20.96
C ARG A 103 -8.49 -14.49 -21.06
N ARG A 104 -9.24 -13.62 -20.37
CA ARG A 104 -10.72 -13.54 -20.48
C ARG A 104 -11.19 -13.21 -21.89
N ARG A 105 -10.51 -12.26 -22.57
CA ARG A 105 -10.85 -11.88 -23.95
C ARG A 105 -10.53 -13.00 -24.94
N ALA A 106 -9.39 -13.69 -24.77
CA ALA A 106 -9.03 -14.87 -25.57
C ALA A 106 -10.00 -16.05 -25.38
N LEU A 107 -10.45 -16.29 -24.15
CA LEU A 107 -11.48 -17.30 -23.83
C LEU A 107 -12.87 -16.91 -24.35
N MET A 108 -13.21 -15.61 -24.41
CA MET A 108 -14.45 -15.12 -25.03
C MET A 108 -14.43 -15.25 -26.56
N THR A 109 -13.31 -14.93 -27.22
CA THR A 109 -13.19 -15.07 -28.69
C THR A 109 -13.18 -16.52 -29.16
N TYR A 110 -12.73 -17.47 -28.33
CA TYR A 110 -12.78 -18.89 -28.67
C TYR A 110 -14.20 -19.49 -28.54
N ARG A 111 -15.09 -18.85 -27.77
CA ARG A 111 -16.47 -19.32 -27.57
C ARG A 111 -17.45 -18.80 -28.63
N THR A 112 -17.02 -17.86 -29.47
CA THR A 112 -17.81 -17.27 -30.56
C THR A 112 -17.41 -17.77 -31.95
N PHE A 113 -16.41 -18.64 -32.06
CA PHE A 113 -16.06 -19.29 -33.32
C PHE A 113 -16.68 -20.69 -33.34
N ASP A 114 -17.90 -20.78 -33.86
CA ASP A 114 -18.50 -22.03 -34.30
C ASP A 114 -18.19 -22.17 -35.81
N PRO A 115 -17.26 -23.05 -36.22
CA PRO A 115 -16.95 -23.26 -37.64
C PRO A 115 -17.98 -24.17 -38.34
N GLY A 116 -19.12 -24.47 -37.71
CA GLY A 116 -20.13 -25.39 -38.22
C GLY A 116 -21.49 -24.77 -38.49
N ARG A 117 -21.59 -23.82 -39.43
CA ARG A 117 -22.84 -23.57 -40.16
C ARG A 117 -22.66 -22.91 -41.52
#